data_AF-I5AW43-F1
#
_entry.id   AF-I5AW43-F1
#
_cell.length_a   1.000
_cell.length_b   1.000
_cell.length_c   1.000
_cell.angle_alpha   90.00
_cell.angle_beta   90.00
_cell.angle_gamma   90.00
#
_symmetry.space_group_name_H-M   'P 1'
#
loop_
_entity.id
_entity.type
_entity.pdbx_description
1 polymer ?
#
loop_
_entity_poly.entity_id
_entity_poly.type
_entity_poly.pdbx_seq_one_letter_code
_entity_poly.pdbx_strand_id
1 'polypeptide(L)'
;MLQHRQQSTISKFYENVTEKNLGQYLRCLTLFRNVCAHNERLFSHNLIQSEFPDTKLHQKMNIPQKGNMYIMGKKDYFGLFIAFRYLLRTDEFIQYKRQLKGTIEEYCKKGTRLTKTELLRKMGMPENWEMITRYKL
;
A
#
# COMPACT_ATOMS: atom_id res chain seq x y z
N MET A 1 -24.29 5.68 7.09
CA MET A 1 -23.00 5.18 7.62
C MET A 1 -23.27 3.86 8.34
N LEU A 2 -22.38 2.86 8.28
CA LEU A 2 -22.59 1.57 8.95
C LEU A 2 -22.63 1.75 10.48
N GLN A 3 -23.50 1.01 11.17
CA GLN A 3 -23.52 1.00 12.63
C GLN A 3 -22.26 0.33 13.19
N HIS A 4 -21.81 0.74 14.39
CA HIS A 4 -20.59 0.20 15.03
C HIS A 4 -20.61 -1.35 15.13
N ARG A 5 -21.75 -1.94 15.50
CA ARG A 5 -21.90 -3.41 15.56
C ARG A 5 -21.64 -4.09 14.20
N GLN A 6 -22.04 -3.45 13.10
CA GLN A 6 -21.81 -3.97 11.75
C GLN A 6 -20.34 -3.84 11.36
N GLN A 7 -19.71 -2.70 11.66
CA GLN A 7 -18.28 -2.47 11.39
C GLN A 7 -17.41 -3.51 12.13
N SER A 8 -17.68 -3.72 13.42
CA SER A 8 -17.01 -4.74 14.23
C SER A 8 -17.22 -6.16 13.71
N THR A 9 -18.40 -6.47 13.18
CA THR A 9 -18.69 -7.78 12.58
C THR A 9 -17.91 -7.97 11.29
N ILE A 10 -17.86 -6.94 10.43
CA ILE A 10 -17.13 -6.98 9.17
C ILE A 10 -15.62 -7.09 9.40
N SER A 11 -15.06 -6.41 10.39
CA SER A 11 -13.61 -6.47 10.64
C SER A 11 -13.12 -7.87 11.00
N LYS A 12 -13.98 -8.72 11.59
CA LYS A 12 -13.62 -10.10 11.95
C LYS A 12 -13.32 -10.99 10.74
N PHE A 13 -13.74 -10.61 9.53
CA PHE A 13 -13.36 -11.32 8.30
C PHE A 13 -11.90 -11.06 7.89
N TYR A 14 -11.20 -10.15 8.55
CA TYR A 14 -9.81 -9.80 8.29
C TYR A 14 -8.93 -10.13 9.50
N GLU A 15 -8.36 -11.34 9.55
CA GLU A 15 -7.64 -11.91 10.72
C GLU A 15 -6.57 -11.00 11.33
N ASN A 16 -5.91 -10.17 10.52
CA ASN A 16 -4.79 -9.32 10.95
C ASN A 16 -5.11 -7.82 10.89
N VAL A 17 -6.39 -7.46 10.87
CA VAL A 17 -6.85 -6.07 10.76
C VAL A 17 -7.90 -5.78 11.83
N THR A 18 -7.62 -4.79 12.68
CA THR A 18 -8.60 -4.29 13.67
C THR A 18 -9.66 -3.44 12.99
N GLU A 19 -10.83 -3.26 13.62
CA GLU A 19 -11.89 -2.36 13.12
C GLU A 19 -11.37 -0.94 12.82
N LYS A 20 -10.55 -0.39 13.73
CA LYS A 20 -9.90 0.92 13.55
C LYS A 20 -9.01 0.95 12.30
N ASN A 21 -8.15 -0.06 12.13
CA ASN A 21 -7.23 -0.13 11.01
C ASN A 21 -8.00 -0.36 9.69
N LEU A 22 -9.07 -1.16 9.71
CA LEU A 22 -9.94 -1.35 8.55
C LEU A 22 -10.57 -0.02 8.13
N GLY A 23 -11.08 0.76 9.08
CA GLY A 23 -11.59 2.11 8.82
C GLY A 23 -10.54 3.05 8.21
N GLN A 24 -9.29 3.00 8.69
CA GLN A 24 -8.19 3.77 8.12
C GLN A 24 -7.83 3.33 6.70
N TYR A 25 -7.76 2.02 6.46
CA TYR A 25 -7.51 1.49 5.13
C TYR A 25 -8.59 1.94 4.14
N LEU A 26 -9.88 1.76 4.46
CA LEU A 26 -10.98 2.13 3.58
C LEU A 26 -10.99 3.64 3.26
N ARG A 27 -10.64 4.48 4.23
CA ARG A 27 -10.49 5.93 4.01
C ARG A 27 -9.38 6.23 3.00
N CYS A 28 -8.19 5.64 3.18
CA CYS A 28 -7.07 5.84 2.27
C CYS A 28 -7.36 5.28 0.88
N LEU A 29 -7.98 4.09 0.79
CA LEU A 29 -8.41 3.48 -0.48
C LEU A 29 -9.38 4.38 -1.24
N THR A 30 -10.32 5.02 -0.55
CA THR A 30 -11.25 5.97 -1.18
C THR A 30 -10.51 7.16 -1.79
N LEU A 31 -9.50 7.70 -1.10
CA LEU A 31 -8.69 8.80 -1.61
C LEU A 31 -7.88 8.38 -2.84
N PHE A 32 -7.22 7.23 -2.80
CA PHE A 32 -6.50 6.68 -3.96
C PHE A 32 -7.44 6.36 -5.13
N ARG A 33 -8.66 5.88 -4.88
CA ARG A 33 -9.68 5.70 -5.93
C ARG A 33 -10.01 7.02 -6.61
N ASN A 34 -10.15 8.10 -5.84
CA ASN A 34 -10.45 9.43 -6.40
C ASN A 34 -9.29 9.92 -7.29
N VAL A 35 -8.03 9.74 -6.87
CA VAL A 35 -6.84 10.03 -7.70
C VAL A 35 -6.93 9.31 -9.05
N CYS A 36 -7.28 8.01 -9.05
CA CYS A 36 -7.48 7.25 -10.28
C CYS A 36 -8.62 7.83 -11.14
N ALA A 37 -9.75 8.19 -10.52
CA ALA A 37 -10.92 8.72 -11.22
C ALA A 37 -10.66 10.10 -11.85
N HIS A 38 -9.76 10.90 -11.27
CA HIS A 38 -9.40 12.23 -11.77
C HIS A 38 -8.19 12.20 -12.74
N ASN A 39 -7.71 11.02 -13.14
CA ASN A 39 -6.51 10.85 -13.98
C ASN A 39 -5.26 11.55 -13.42
N GLU A 40 -5.14 11.62 -12.10
CA GLU A 40 -3.96 12.14 -11.42
C GLU A 40 -2.82 11.11 -11.40
N ARG A 41 -1.62 11.55 -11.01
CA ARG A 41 -0.42 10.70 -10.96
C ARG A 41 -0.43 9.74 -9.77
N LEU A 42 -1.13 8.62 -9.90
CA LEU A 42 -1.27 7.58 -8.88
C LEU A 42 0.06 7.16 -8.22
N PHE A 43 1.05 6.79 -9.03
CA PHE A 43 2.31 6.23 -8.55
C PHE A 43 3.23 7.22 -7.81
N SER A 44 2.97 8.53 -7.88
CA SER A 44 3.73 9.52 -7.11
C SER A 44 2.83 10.34 -6.18
N HIS A 45 1.60 9.89 -5.96
CA HIS A 45 0.65 10.56 -5.10
C HIS A 45 0.98 10.30 -3.63
N ASN A 46 0.89 11.36 -2.82
CA ASN A 46 0.98 11.29 -1.37
C ASN A 46 -0.29 11.83 -0.75
N LEU A 47 -0.86 11.07 0.19
CA LEU A 47 -1.98 11.50 1.00
C LEU A 47 -1.59 12.72 1.84
N ILE A 48 -2.49 13.71 1.91
CA ILE A 48 -2.26 14.95 2.65
C ILE A 48 -2.81 14.83 4.09
N GLN A 49 -4.06 14.39 4.22
CA GLN A 49 -4.83 14.42 5.47
C GLN A 49 -5.07 13.03 6.10
N SER A 50 -4.53 11.98 5.51
CA SER A 50 -4.74 10.61 5.96
C SER A 50 -3.46 9.81 5.83
N GLU A 51 -3.39 8.73 6.60
CA GLU A 51 -2.28 7.80 6.55
C GLU A 51 -2.77 6.37 6.80
N PHE A 52 -2.03 5.43 6.23
CA PHE A 52 -2.17 4.01 6.50
C PHE A 52 -1.67 3.69 7.91
N PRO A 53 -2.23 2.65 8.56
CA PRO A 53 -1.77 2.21 9.88
C PRO A 53 -0.33 1.69 9.84
N ASP A 54 0.35 1.74 10.98
CA ASP A 54 1.58 0.98 11.17
C ASP A 54 1.26 -0.52 11.14
N THR A 55 2.16 -1.30 10.56
CA THR A 55 1.96 -2.75 10.38
C THR A 55 3.23 -3.52 10.70
N LYS A 56 3.09 -4.82 11.01
CA LYS A 56 4.22 -5.73 11.19
C LYS A 56 5.09 -5.83 9.92
N LEU A 57 4.54 -5.57 8.74
CA LEU A 57 5.31 -5.59 7.49
C LEU A 57 6.34 -4.47 7.42
N HIS A 58 6.02 -3.28 7.93
CA HIS A 58 7.00 -2.19 8.01
C HIS A 58 8.24 -2.62 8.80
N GLN A 59 8.02 -3.25 9.96
CA GLN A 59 9.09 -3.78 10.79
C GLN A 59 9.85 -4.92 10.08
N LYS A 60 9.14 -5.93 9.55
CA LYS A 60 9.76 -7.10 8.91
C LYS A 60 10.55 -6.77 7.64
N MET A 61 10.18 -5.69 6.96
CA MET A 61 10.88 -5.18 5.78
C MET A 61 11.99 -4.18 6.12
N ASN A 62 12.22 -3.92 7.41
CA ASN A 62 13.20 -2.97 7.94
C ASN A 62 13.00 -1.56 7.37
N ILE A 63 11.75 -1.09 7.31
CA ILE A 63 11.44 0.26 6.86
C ILE A 63 11.94 1.27 7.90
N PRO A 64 12.79 2.23 7.53
CA PRO A 64 13.30 3.22 8.47
C PRO A 64 12.22 4.14 8.99
N GLN A 65 12.45 4.68 10.19
CA GLN A 65 11.58 5.63 10.86
C GLN A 65 12.26 6.98 11.01
N LYS A 66 11.47 8.05 10.97
CA LYS A 66 11.87 9.39 11.39
C LYS A 66 11.05 9.77 12.62
N GLY A 67 11.68 9.74 13.79
CA GLY A 67 10.97 9.74 15.06
C GLY A 67 10.10 8.47 15.17
N ASN A 68 8.82 8.63 15.47
CA ASN A 68 7.89 7.50 15.65
C ASN A 68 7.14 7.11 14.36
N MET A 69 7.48 7.68 13.20
CA MET A 69 6.76 7.43 11.94
C MET A 69 7.67 6.75 10.92
N TYR A 70 7.16 5.69 10.28
CA TYR A 70 7.81 5.10 9.11
C TYR A 70 7.88 6.10 7.96
N ILE A 71 9.03 6.17 7.27
CA ILE A 71 9.24 7.13 6.19
C ILE A 71 8.61 6.71 4.86
N MET A 72 8.20 5.43 4.75
CA MET A 72 7.58 4.81 3.59
C MET A 72 6.40 3.97 4.05
N GLY A 73 5.37 3.82 3.22
CA GLY A 73 4.23 2.94 3.50
C GLY A 73 3.10 3.61 4.29
N LYS A 74 3.22 4.91 4.55
CA LYS A 74 2.28 5.67 5.39
C LYS A 74 1.33 6.54 4.59
N LYS A 75 1.82 7.24 3.57
CA LYS A 75 1.03 8.19 2.77
C LYS A 75 1.17 7.98 1.27
N ASP A 76 2.07 7.11 0.87
CA ASP A 76 2.49 6.87 -0.51
C ASP A 76 1.81 5.63 -1.11
N TYR A 77 2.18 5.32 -2.35
CA TYR A 77 1.69 4.13 -3.05
C TYR A 77 2.12 2.82 -2.36
N PHE A 78 3.26 2.80 -1.68
CA PHE A 78 3.66 1.62 -0.92
C PHE A 78 2.70 1.33 0.25
N GLY A 79 2.10 2.36 0.84
CA GLY A 79 1.03 2.18 1.83
C GLY A 79 -0.21 1.52 1.24
N LEU A 80 -0.59 1.88 0.01
CA LEU A 80 -1.67 1.22 -0.74
C LEU A 80 -1.32 -0.25 -1.02
N PHE A 81 -0.07 -0.51 -1.39
CA PHE A 81 0.45 -1.86 -1.62
C PHE A 81 0.41 -2.73 -0.34
N ILE A 82 0.78 -2.16 0.82
CA ILE A 82 0.64 -2.83 2.13
C ILE A 82 -0.84 -3.07 2.46
N ALA A 83 -1.72 -2.09 2.22
CA ALA A 83 -3.15 -2.24 2.47
C ALA A 83 -3.73 -3.44 1.70
N PHE A 84 -3.41 -3.57 0.41
CA PHE A 84 -3.83 -4.73 -0.38
C PHE A 84 -3.28 -6.05 0.15
N ARG A 85 -2.06 -6.06 0.71
CA ARG A 85 -1.50 -7.28 1.33
C ARG A 85 -2.32 -7.76 2.52
N TYR A 86 -2.94 -6.84 3.27
CA TYR A 86 -3.78 -7.12 4.43
C TYR A 86 -5.25 -7.39 4.09
N LEU A 87 -5.74 -6.82 2.99
CA LEU A 87 -7.18 -6.84 2.65
C LEU A 87 -7.54 -7.83 1.55
N LEU A 88 -6.65 -8.09 0.60
CA LEU A 88 -6.90 -9.06 -0.46
C LEU A 88 -6.57 -10.47 0.01
N ARG A 89 -7.20 -11.45 -0.64
CA ARG A 89 -6.75 -12.84 -0.50
C ARG A 89 -5.32 -12.97 -1.01
N THR A 90 -4.61 -13.97 -0.48
CA THR A 90 -3.19 -14.16 -0.77
C THR A 90 -2.92 -14.35 -2.27
N ASP A 91 -3.76 -15.10 -2.97
CA ASP A 91 -3.64 -15.35 -4.41
C ASP A 91 -3.91 -14.09 -5.25
N GLU A 92 -4.95 -13.32 -4.90
CA GLU A 92 -5.27 -12.04 -5.53
C GLU A 92 -4.12 -11.04 -5.36
N PHE A 93 -3.56 -10.94 -4.15
CA PHE A 93 -2.40 -10.08 -3.90
C PHE A 93 -1.16 -10.51 -4.69
N ILE A 94 -0.90 -11.82 -4.81
CA ILE A 94 0.22 -12.34 -5.61
C ILE A 94 0.04 -11.98 -7.08
N GLN A 95 -1.18 -12.11 -7.62
CA GLN A 95 -1.50 -11.74 -9.00
C GLN A 95 -1.30 -10.24 -9.21
N TYR A 96 -1.84 -9.40 -8.33
CA TYR A 96 -1.66 -7.95 -8.36
C TYR A 96 -0.18 -7.56 -8.31
N LYS A 97 0.60 -8.14 -7.39
CA LYS A 97 2.05 -7.90 -7.29
C LYS A 97 2.78 -8.25 -8.59
N ARG A 98 2.43 -9.37 -9.21
CA ARG A 98 3.03 -9.82 -10.49
C ARG A 98 2.72 -8.83 -11.61
N GLN A 99 1.48 -8.35 -11.70
CA GLN A 99 1.08 -7.34 -12.69
C GLN A 99 1.82 -6.03 -12.47
N LEU A 100 1.87 -5.51 -11.22
CA LEU A 100 2.61 -4.30 -10.89
C LEU A 100 4.09 -4.40 -11.26
N LYS A 101 4.73 -5.54 -10.96
CA LYS A 101 6.12 -5.81 -11.34
C LYS A 101 6.29 -5.72 -12.86
N GLY A 102 5.42 -6.40 -13.62
CA GLY A 102 5.44 -6.38 -15.08
C GLY A 102 5.31 -4.96 -15.63
N THR A 103 4.38 -4.16 -15.10
CA THR A 103 4.18 -2.76 -15.50
C THR A 103 5.43 -1.90 -15.23
N ILE A 104 6.07 -2.07 -14.07
CA ILE A 104 7.31 -1.35 -13.72
C ILE A 104 8.45 -1.76 -14.67
N GLU A 105 8.62 -3.04 -14.95
CA GLU A 105 9.66 -3.54 -15.84
C GLU A 105 9.45 -3.10 -17.29
N GLU A 106 8.21 -3.13 -17.78
CA GLU A 106 7.87 -2.65 -19.12
C GLU A 106 8.15 -1.14 -19.25
N TYR A 107 7.77 -0.35 -18.25
CA TYR A 107 8.09 1.07 -18.20
C TYR A 107 9.61 1.30 -18.28
N CYS A 108 10.40 0.60 -17.47
CA CYS A 108 11.85 0.76 -17.47
C CYS A 108 12.49 0.33 -18.81
N LYS A 109 11.96 -0.71 -19.48
CA LYS A 109 12.46 -1.19 -20.79
C LYS A 109 12.27 -0.17 -21.91
N LYS A 110 11.25 0.68 -21.84
CA LYS A 110 10.94 1.68 -22.87
C LYS A 110 11.92 2.88 -22.89
N GLY A 111 13.03 2.82 -22.15
CA GLY A 111 14.04 3.88 -22.12
C GLY A 111 13.49 5.21 -21.57
N THR A 112 12.50 5.14 -20.67
CA THR A 112 11.86 6.33 -20.11
C THR A 112 12.82 7.17 -19.28
N ARG A 113 12.48 8.45 -19.08
CA ARG A 113 13.30 9.44 -18.34
C ARG A 113 13.63 9.07 -16.89
N LEU A 114 12.93 8.11 -16.26
CA LEU A 114 13.16 7.70 -14.89
C LEU A 114 13.80 6.31 -14.84
N THR A 115 14.86 6.18 -14.06
CA THR A 115 15.41 4.86 -13.70
C THR A 115 14.44 4.09 -12.81
N LYS A 116 14.57 2.76 -12.73
CA LYS A 116 13.78 1.90 -11.83
C LYS A 116 13.86 2.42 -10.38
N THR A 117 15.05 2.76 -9.91
CA THR A 117 15.28 3.26 -8.55
C THR A 117 14.55 4.58 -8.29
N GLU A 118 14.60 5.53 -9.23
CA GLU A 118 13.88 6.80 -9.08
C GLU A 118 12.36 6.62 -9.12
N LEU A 119 11.87 5.71 -9.96
CA LEU A 119 10.46 5.36 -10.01
C LEU A 119 9.99 4.78 -8.67
N LEU A 120 10.70 3.78 -8.15
CA LEU A 120 10.37 3.16 -6.86
C LEU A 120 10.42 4.20 -5.72
N ARG A 121 11.43 5.08 -5.72
CA ARG A 121 11.53 6.17 -4.75
C ARG A 121 10.32 7.11 -4.81
N LYS A 122 9.84 7.47 -6.01
CA LYS A 122 8.64 8.30 -6.18
C LYS A 122 7.36 7.60 -5.72
N MET A 123 7.31 6.27 -5.81
CA MET A 123 6.23 5.44 -5.29
C MET A 123 6.28 5.21 -3.77
N GLY A 124 7.36 5.64 -3.11
CA GLY A 124 7.60 5.31 -1.70
C GLY A 124 7.91 3.83 -1.48
N MET A 125 8.31 3.10 -2.52
CA MET A 125 8.62 1.67 -2.43
C MET A 125 10.08 1.46 -2.02
N PRO A 126 10.35 0.58 -1.04
CA PRO A 126 11.71 0.18 -0.72
C PRO A 126 12.27 -0.76 -1.80
N GLU A 127 13.59 -0.89 -1.90
CA GLU A 127 14.22 -1.76 -2.90
C GLU A 127 13.78 -3.23 -2.77
N ASN A 128 13.55 -3.70 -1.54
CA ASN A 128 13.11 -5.06 -1.22
C ASN A 128 11.59 -5.26 -1.30
N TRP A 129 10.82 -4.35 -1.90
CA TRP A 129 9.34 -4.41 -1.91
C TRP A 129 8.76 -5.74 -2.43
N GLU A 130 9.44 -6.39 -3.37
CA GLU A 130 9.02 -7.66 -3.95
C GLU A 130 9.00 -8.81 -2.91
N MET A 131 9.79 -8.68 -1.84
CA MET A 131 9.91 -9.66 -0.76
C MET A 131 8.72 -9.66 0.19
N ILE A 132 7.76 -8.71 0.08
CA ILE A 132 6.63 -8.57 1.00
C ILE A 132 5.82 -9.86 1.22
N THR A 133 5.77 -10.75 0.21
CA THR A 133 5.03 -12.02 0.27
C THR A 133 5.79 -13.12 1.02
N ARG A 134 7.09 -12.93 1.31
CA ARG A 134 7.89 -13.86 2.12
C ARG A 134 7.55 -13.77 3.60
N TYR A 135 6.93 -12.67 4.02
CA TYR A 135 6.56 -12.44 5.40
C TYR A 135 5.12 -12.90 5.67
N LYS A 136 4.97 -13.72 6.72
CA LYS A 136 3.66 -14.01 7.31
C LYS A 136 3.07 -12.74 7.91
N LEU A 137 1.75 -12.52 7.78
CA LEU A 137 1.05 -11.42 8.47
C LEU A 137 0.96 -11.67 9.97
#